data_AF-A0A2N2FGR9-F1
#
_entry.id   AF-A0A2N2FGR9-F1
#
_cell.length_a   1.000
_cell.length_b   1.000
_cell.length_c   1.000
_cell.angle_alpha   90.00
_cell.angle_beta   90.00
_cell.angle_gamma   90.00
#
_symmetry.space_group_name_H-M   'P 1'
#
loop_
_entity.id
_entity.type
_entity.pdbx_description
1 polymer ?
#
loop_
_entity_poly.entity_id
_entity_poly.type
_entity_poly.pdbx_seq_one_letter_code
_entity_poly.pdbx_strand_id
1 'polypeptide(L)'
;MQPSAQRHWRDHHACSDAPGTGLLALDAAVPDGRRKGLQSRHQEAAGVGAVASQSAPLIEWDEVLALGDEAIDRQHKGLAAIINELHSHRDSPDRDAQVMRCLTSMYLYAKEHFWDEEAFMDRVGYPDRAEHATLHCEFVQKTHDLTDHCLTDASPCEELLDFLLTWFRTHVAVEDAKLVAFAKGRGSAG
;
A
#
# COMPACT_ATOMS: atom_id res chain seq x y z
N MET A 1 -4.14 -22.17 -25.48
CA MET A 1 -4.85 -21.49 -24.38
C MET A 1 -3.92 -21.54 -23.17
N GLN A 2 -3.39 -20.40 -22.72
CA GLN A 2 -2.44 -20.38 -21.61
C GLN A 2 -3.17 -20.58 -20.27
N PRO A 3 -2.54 -21.26 -19.28
CA PRO A 3 -3.09 -21.33 -17.94
C PRO A 3 -2.84 -20.02 -17.19
N SER A 4 -3.88 -19.57 -16.48
CA SER A 4 -3.84 -18.47 -15.51
C SER A 4 -2.80 -18.76 -14.44
N ALA A 5 -1.69 -18.03 -14.48
CA ALA A 5 -0.66 -18.12 -13.47
C ALA A 5 -1.13 -17.37 -12.21
N GLN A 6 -1.55 -18.13 -11.21
CA GLN A 6 -1.44 -17.70 -9.81
C GLN A 6 0.06 -17.55 -9.52
N ARG A 7 0.63 -16.39 -9.85
CA ARG A 7 2.06 -16.12 -9.67
C ARG A 7 2.30 -15.81 -8.21
N HIS A 8 3.08 -16.68 -7.56
CA HIS A 8 3.50 -16.51 -6.19
C HIS A 8 4.44 -15.32 -6.11
N TRP A 9 4.07 -14.33 -5.30
CA TRP A 9 4.93 -13.21 -4.89
C TRP A 9 6.32 -13.65 -4.40
N ARG A 10 6.47 -14.88 -3.94
CA ARG A 10 7.69 -15.38 -3.30
C ARG A 10 8.93 -15.51 -4.18
N ASP A 11 8.81 -15.54 -5.50
CA ASP A 11 9.88 -16.09 -6.33
C ASP A 11 10.88 -15.04 -6.85
N HIS A 12 10.60 -13.73 -6.74
CA HIS A 12 11.42 -12.69 -7.39
C HIS A 12 11.54 -11.32 -6.69
N HIS A 13 11.21 -11.18 -5.39
CA HIS A 13 11.39 -9.90 -4.68
C HIS A 13 12.55 -9.91 -3.70
N ALA A 14 13.21 -8.75 -3.58
CA ALA A 14 14.20 -8.48 -2.54
C ALA A 14 13.67 -8.74 -1.11
N CYS A 15 12.34 -8.73 -0.90
CA CYS A 15 11.71 -8.91 0.41
C CYS A 15 11.68 -10.38 0.88
N SER A 16 11.81 -11.36 -0.03
CA SER A 16 11.75 -12.79 0.37
C SER A 16 12.95 -13.26 1.18
N ASP A 17 14.05 -12.50 1.16
CA ASP A 17 15.35 -12.93 1.71
C ASP A 17 15.72 -12.22 3.03
N ALA A 18 14.85 -11.34 3.56
CA ALA A 18 15.09 -10.66 4.84
C ALA A 18 14.89 -11.61 6.04
N PRO A 19 15.92 -11.84 6.90
CA PRO A 19 15.80 -12.73 8.04
C PRO A 19 14.87 -12.12 9.11
N GLY A 20 13.76 -12.82 9.39
CA GLY A 20 12.77 -12.41 10.42
C GLY A 20 11.36 -12.18 9.91
N THR A 21 11.07 -12.44 8.63
CA THR A 21 9.75 -12.27 8.02
C THR A 21 8.70 -13.19 8.66
N GLY A 22 8.01 -12.68 9.68
CA GLY A 22 6.68 -13.11 10.12
C GLY A 22 5.57 -12.81 9.09
N LEU A 23 5.94 -12.54 7.83
CA LEU A 23 5.06 -12.17 6.72
C LEU A 23 4.04 -13.26 6.33
N LEU A 24 4.20 -14.47 6.87
CA LEU A 24 3.29 -15.60 6.68
C LEU A 24 1.88 -15.35 7.24
N ALA A 25 1.70 -14.41 8.18
CA ALA A 25 0.41 -14.21 8.85
C ALA A 25 -0.61 -13.40 8.02
N LEU A 26 -0.18 -12.45 7.18
CA LEU A 26 -1.10 -11.61 6.39
C LEU A 26 -1.58 -12.30 5.10
N ASP A 27 -0.72 -13.08 4.44
CA ASP A 27 -1.11 -13.84 3.24
C ASP A 27 -2.16 -14.94 3.55
N ALA A 28 -2.31 -15.34 4.82
CA ALA A 28 -3.28 -16.35 5.26
C ALA A 28 -4.70 -15.80 5.53
N ALA A 29 -4.90 -14.48 5.55
CA ALA A 29 -6.15 -13.85 5.96
C ALA A 29 -7.14 -13.54 4.81
N VAL A 30 -6.86 -13.98 3.58
CA VAL A 30 -7.77 -13.79 2.44
C VAL A 30 -8.67 -15.02 2.28
N PRO A 31 -9.95 -14.99 2.67
CA PRO A 31 -10.84 -16.13 2.46
C PRO A 31 -11.12 -16.34 0.96
N ASP A 32 -10.78 -17.54 0.47
CA ASP A 32 -11.14 -18.05 -0.85
C ASP A 32 -12.66 -18.02 -1.03
N GLY A 33 -13.13 -17.09 -1.86
CA GLY A 33 -14.54 -16.88 -2.15
C GLY A 33 -15.16 -18.03 -2.93
N ARG A 34 -15.61 -19.08 -2.25
CA ARG A 34 -16.59 -20.04 -2.79
C ARG A 34 -17.94 -19.91 -2.13
N ARG A 35 -18.82 -19.15 -2.79
CA ARG A 35 -20.25 -19.09 -2.51
C ARG A 35 -20.93 -20.41 -2.89
N LYS A 36 -21.57 -21.07 -1.92
CA LYS A 36 -22.75 -21.91 -2.17
C LYS A 36 -23.95 -21.25 -1.48
N GLY A 37 -24.99 -21.00 -2.27
CA GLY A 37 -26.19 -20.31 -1.82
C GLY A 37 -27.05 -21.15 -0.86
N LEU A 38 -27.83 -20.43 -0.06
CA LEU A 38 -29.17 -20.84 0.36
C LEU A 38 -29.98 -19.59 0.73
N GLN A 39 -31.29 -19.70 0.49
CA GLN A 39 -32.26 -18.65 0.30
C GLN A 39 -32.77 -18.00 1.59
N SER A 40 -33.12 -16.71 1.44
CA SER A 40 -34.26 -15.98 2.02
C SER A 40 -34.65 -16.19 3.47
N ARG A 41 -34.40 -15.18 4.32
CA ARG A 41 -35.36 -14.69 5.32
C ARG A 41 -35.24 -13.17 5.47
N HIS A 42 -36.35 -12.49 5.22
CA HIS A 42 -36.58 -11.09 5.61
C HIS A 42 -36.47 -10.94 7.13
N GLN A 43 -35.72 -9.95 7.61
CA GLN A 43 -36.21 -9.02 8.64
C GLN A 43 -35.34 -7.76 8.70
N GLU A 44 -36.01 -6.62 8.77
CA GLU A 44 -35.46 -5.27 8.91
C GLU A 44 -34.68 -5.08 10.22
N ALA A 45 -33.56 -4.36 10.16
CA ALA A 45 -33.02 -3.61 11.29
C ALA A 45 -32.11 -2.47 10.80
N ALA A 46 -32.58 -1.24 11.07
CA ALA A 46 -31.86 0.00 11.34
C ALA A 46 -30.51 0.27 10.65
N GLY A 47 -30.49 1.36 9.87
CA GLY A 47 -29.29 1.90 9.25
C GLY A 47 -28.20 2.29 10.26
N VAL A 48 -26.99 1.82 9.97
CA VAL A 48 -25.76 2.42 10.48
C VAL A 48 -25.36 3.50 9.48
N GLY A 49 -25.64 4.75 9.83
CA GLY A 49 -25.11 5.89 9.09
C GLY A 49 -23.59 5.88 9.21
N ALA A 50 -22.90 5.82 8.08
CA ALA A 50 -21.48 6.12 8.01
C ALA A 50 -21.28 7.56 8.53
N VAL A 51 -20.74 7.71 9.73
CA VAL A 51 -20.23 8.99 10.19
C VAL A 51 -18.89 9.19 9.51
N ALA A 52 -18.91 9.92 8.39
CA ALA A 52 -17.69 10.46 7.80
C ALA A 52 -17.06 11.43 8.81
N SER A 53 -15.87 11.12 9.29
CA SER A 53 -15.10 12.02 10.14
C SER A 53 -14.65 13.22 9.30
N GLN A 54 -15.00 14.44 9.71
CA GLN A 54 -14.72 15.70 8.98
C GLN A 54 -13.28 16.21 9.19
N SER A 55 -12.28 15.32 9.17
CA SER A 55 -10.87 15.76 9.18
C SER A 55 -10.44 16.10 7.75
N ALA A 56 -9.66 17.17 7.59
CA ALA A 56 -8.97 17.44 6.33
C ALA A 56 -8.10 16.23 5.93
N PRO A 57 -7.89 15.97 4.63
CA PRO A 57 -7.00 14.90 4.21
C PRO A 57 -5.59 15.16 4.76
N LEU A 58 -4.92 14.08 5.20
CA LEU A 58 -3.54 14.15 5.66
C LEU A 58 -2.57 14.39 4.48
N ILE A 59 -2.91 13.83 3.32
CA ILE A 59 -2.19 13.98 2.06
C ILE A 59 -3.11 14.66 1.06
N GLU A 60 -2.76 15.87 0.67
CA GLU A 60 -3.29 16.54 -0.51
C GLU A 60 -2.39 16.23 -1.71
N TRP A 61 -3.00 15.92 -2.86
CA TRP A 61 -2.26 15.68 -4.08
C TRP A 61 -1.74 17.02 -4.64
N ASP A 62 -0.43 17.14 -4.81
CA ASP A 62 0.25 18.37 -5.20
C ASP A 62 1.25 18.12 -6.35
N GLU A 63 1.94 19.18 -6.78
CA GLU A 63 2.93 19.12 -7.87
C GLU A 63 4.17 18.30 -7.50
N VAL A 64 4.48 18.14 -6.21
CA VAL A 64 5.63 17.35 -5.75
C VAL A 64 5.36 15.86 -5.90
N LEU A 65 4.10 15.44 -5.73
CA LEU A 65 3.66 14.06 -5.91
C LEU A 65 3.34 13.70 -7.38
N ALA A 66 3.15 14.69 -8.25
CA ALA A 66 2.84 14.50 -9.66
C ALA A 66 4.12 14.34 -10.51
N LEU A 67 4.53 13.10 -10.76
CA LEU A 67 5.75 12.80 -11.52
C LEU A 67 5.54 12.91 -13.03
N GLY A 68 4.28 13.00 -13.46
CA GLY A 68 3.90 13.11 -14.87
C GLY A 68 4.12 11.81 -15.63
N ASP A 69 4.07 10.67 -14.93
CA ASP A 69 3.83 9.35 -15.50
C ASP A 69 2.44 8.89 -15.03
N GLU A 70 1.49 8.80 -15.97
CA GLU A 70 0.08 8.56 -15.63
C GLU A 70 -0.17 7.22 -14.92
N ALA A 71 0.66 6.21 -15.16
CA ALA A 71 0.50 4.91 -14.55
C ALA A 71 0.96 4.94 -13.09
N ILE A 72 2.15 5.50 -12.85
CA ILE A 72 2.74 5.66 -11.52
C ILE A 72 1.90 6.63 -10.67
N ASP A 73 1.55 7.81 -11.20
CA ASP A 73 0.76 8.82 -10.48
C ASP A 73 -0.61 8.27 -10.05
N ARG A 74 -1.21 7.38 -10.85
CA ARG A 74 -2.48 6.73 -10.50
C ARG A 74 -2.32 5.76 -9.32
N GLN A 75 -1.24 5.00 -9.26
CA GLN A 75 -0.96 4.10 -8.13
C GLN A 75 -0.66 4.89 -6.87
N HIS A 76 0.16 5.96 -6.96
CA HIS A 76 0.44 6.85 -5.83
C HIS A 76 -0.82 7.49 -5.24
N LYS A 77 -1.78 7.91 -6.09
CA LYS A 77 -3.08 8.41 -5.61
C LYS A 77 -3.87 7.35 -4.83
N GLY A 78 -3.78 6.08 -5.23
CA GLY A 78 -4.36 4.97 -4.50
C GLY A 78 -3.76 4.80 -3.11
N LEU A 79 -2.42 4.80 -3.00
CA LEU A 79 -1.71 4.74 -1.73
C LEU A 79 -2.06 5.93 -0.81
N ALA A 80 -2.04 7.15 -1.35
CA ALA A 80 -2.42 8.35 -0.62
C ALA A 80 -3.87 8.29 -0.10
N ALA A 81 -4.79 7.72 -0.88
CA ALA A 81 -6.17 7.54 -0.44
C ALA A 81 -6.28 6.59 0.76
N ILE A 82 -5.51 5.50 0.78
CA ILE A 82 -5.48 4.56 1.91
C ILE A 82 -4.92 5.24 3.18
N ILE A 83 -3.86 6.05 3.06
CA ILE A 83 -3.31 6.81 4.19
C ILE A 83 -4.34 7.82 4.73
N ASN A 84 -5.05 8.51 3.83
CA ASN A 84 -6.11 9.44 4.20
C ASN A 84 -7.30 8.74 4.88
N GLU A 85 -7.67 7.53 4.42
CA GLU A 85 -8.70 6.71 5.07
C GLU A 85 -8.28 6.34 6.49
N LEU A 86 -7.06 5.82 6.68
CA LEU A 86 -6.50 5.51 7.99
C LEU A 86 -6.53 6.75 8.91
N HIS A 87 -6.09 7.91 8.41
CA HIS A 87 -6.13 9.16 9.15
C HIS A 87 -7.55 9.53 9.60
N SER A 88 -8.55 9.39 8.73
CA SER A 88 -9.94 9.75 9.04
C SER A 88 -10.57 8.89 10.16
N HIS A 89 -10.04 7.68 10.38
CA HIS A 89 -10.55 6.72 11.34
C HIS A 89 -9.77 6.65 12.66
N ARG A 90 -8.69 7.44 12.83
CA ARG A 90 -7.79 7.35 14.00
C ARG A 90 -8.50 7.58 15.35
N ASP A 91 -9.55 8.39 15.37
CA ASP A 91 -10.35 8.72 16.56
C ASP A 91 -11.74 8.05 16.57
N SER A 92 -11.97 7.09 15.66
CA SER A 92 -13.28 6.45 15.52
C SER A 92 -13.54 5.40 16.61
N PRO A 93 -14.79 5.17 17.03
CA PRO A 93 -15.13 4.12 17.99
C PRO A 93 -14.78 2.70 17.51
N ASP A 94 -14.66 2.51 16.19
CA ASP A 94 -14.29 1.26 15.53
C ASP A 94 -12.83 1.27 15.02
N ARG A 95 -11.98 2.16 15.56
CA ARG A 95 -10.58 2.40 15.16
C ARG A 95 -9.83 1.12 14.83
N ASP A 96 -9.75 0.15 15.73
CA ASP A 96 -8.92 -1.05 15.52
C ASP A 96 -9.34 -1.85 14.28
N ALA A 97 -10.65 -1.97 14.06
CA ALA A 97 -11.18 -2.63 12.88
C ALA A 97 -10.93 -1.80 11.61
N GLN A 98 -10.95 -0.47 11.69
CA GLN A 98 -10.61 0.41 10.56
C GLN A 98 -9.12 0.35 10.23
N VAL A 99 -8.26 0.42 11.24
CA VAL A 99 -6.80 0.35 11.15
C VAL A 99 -6.39 -0.96 10.46
N MET A 100 -6.91 -2.10 10.93
CA MET A 100 -6.63 -3.41 10.32
C MET A 100 -7.06 -3.49 8.85
N ARG A 101 -8.22 -2.92 8.50
CA ARG A 101 -8.67 -2.90 7.10
C ARG A 101 -7.81 -2.00 6.24
N CYS A 102 -7.50 -0.79 6.69
CA CYS A 102 -6.65 0.15 5.95
C CYS A 102 -5.25 -0.44 5.73
N LEU A 103 -4.69 -1.11 6.73
CA LEU A 103 -3.35 -1.71 6.64
C LEU A 103 -3.32 -2.97 5.77
N THR A 104 -4.39 -3.77 5.79
CA THR A 104 -4.53 -4.87 4.83
C THR A 104 -4.57 -4.33 3.40
N SER A 105 -5.35 -3.26 3.16
CA SER A 105 -5.39 -2.57 1.87
C SER A 105 -4.03 -1.97 1.51
N MET A 106 -3.34 -1.31 2.45
CA MET A 106 -2.02 -0.73 2.26
C MET A 106 -1.01 -1.79 1.84
N TYR A 107 -0.95 -2.91 2.56
CA TYR A 107 -0.04 -4.00 2.24
C TYR A 107 -0.28 -4.56 0.84
N LEU A 108 -1.53 -4.89 0.50
CA LEU A 108 -1.85 -5.48 -0.80
C LEU A 108 -1.59 -4.49 -1.95
N TYR A 109 -1.95 -3.22 -1.76
CA TYR A 109 -1.81 -2.20 -2.79
C TYR A 109 -0.34 -1.78 -3.00
N ALA A 110 0.42 -1.58 -1.91
CA ALA A 110 1.85 -1.28 -1.99
C ALA A 110 2.63 -2.43 -2.63
N LYS A 111 2.28 -3.68 -2.29
CA LYS A 111 2.85 -4.88 -2.90
C LYS A 111 2.66 -4.91 -4.42
N GLU A 112 1.44 -4.64 -4.91
CA GLU A 112 1.17 -4.57 -6.36
C GLU A 112 1.91 -3.40 -7.02
N HIS A 113 1.90 -2.23 -6.39
CA HIS A 113 2.60 -1.03 -6.88
C HIS A 113 4.12 -1.27 -7.00
N PHE A 114 4.77 -1.76 -5.95
CA PHE A 114 6.20 -2.06 -5.95
C PHE A 114 6.57 -3.13 -6.98
N TRP A 115 5.72 -4.14 -7.18
CA TRP A 115 5.91 -5.12 -8.27
C TRP A 115 5.96 -4.43 -9.63
N ASP A 116 4.97 -3.60 -9.92
CA ASP A 116 4.85 -2.93 -11.21
C ASP A 116 6.02 -1.97 -11.46
N GLU A 117 6.46 -1.27 -10.42
CA GLU A 117 7.57 -0.33 -10.48
C GLU A 117 8.93 -1.04 -10.63
N GLU A 118 9.20 -2.10 -9.85
CA GLU A 118 10.41 -2.90 -10.01
C GLU A 118 10.46 -3.56 -11.40
N ALA A 119 9.33 -4.06 -11.90
CA ALA A 119 9.25 -4.58 -13.26
C ALA A 119 9.46 -3.47 -14.30
N PHE A 120 9.08 -2.23 -14.01
CA PHE A 120 9.37 -1.08 -14.85
C PHE A 120 10.85 -0.73 -14.84
N MET A 121 11.49 -0.71 -13.67
CA MET A 121 12.95 -0.53 -13.51
C MET A 121 13.73 -1.54 -14.35
N ASP A 122 13.34 -2.83 -14.30
CA ASP A 122 13.98 -3.89 -15.10
C ASP A 122 13.83 -3.63 -16.60
N ARG A 123 12.63 -3.24 -17.06
CA ARG A 123 12.37 -2.94 -18.48
C ARG A 123 13.19 -1.76 -18.99
N VAL A 124 13.38 -0.72 -18.18
CA VAL A 124 14.16 0.46 -18.57
C VAL A 124 15.64 0.33 -18.23
N GLY A 125 16.06 -0.75 -17.56
CA GLY A 125 17.44 -0.95 -17.10
C GLY A 125 17.89 0.12 -16.13
N TYR A 126 17.06 0.42 -15.12
CA TYR A 126 17.36 1.41 -14.09
C TYR A 126 18.53 0.92 -13.20
N PRO A 127 19.62 1.70 -13.06
CA PRO A 127 20.83 1.25 -12.38
C PRO A 127 20.64 1.02 -10.87
N ASP A 128 19.79 1.81 -10.21
CA ASP A 128 19.64 1.79 -8.75
C ASP A 128 18.45 0.92 -8.30
N ARG A 129 18.07 -0.09 -9.11
CA ARG A 129 16.93 -0.98 -8.84
C ARG A 129 17.07 -1.77 -7.54
N ALA A 130 18.29 -2.14 -7.16
CA ALA A 130 18.54 -2.94 -5.96
C ALA A 130 18.34 -2.10 -4.69
N GLU A 131 18.88 -0.88 -4.69
CA GLU A 131 18.73 0.10 -3.63
C GLU A 131 17.26 0.50 -3.47
N HIS A 132 16.57 0.78 -4.58
CA HIS A 132 15.16 1.16 -4.56
C HIS A 132 14.28 0.05 -3.95
N ALA A 133 14.46 -1.22 -4.37
CA ALA A 133 13.70 -2.33 -3.80
C ALA A 133 14.02 -2.60 -2.32
N THR A 134 15.20 -2.21 -1.84
CA THR A 134 15.51 -2.27 -0.39
C THR A 134 14.59 -1.33 0.39
N LEU A 135 14.34 -0.12 -0.13
CA LEU A 135 13.40 0.84 0.47
C LEU A 135 11.97 0.28 0.52
N HIS A 136 11.52 -0.41 -0.53
CA HIS A 136 10.23 -1.10 -0.54
C HIS A 136 10.13 -2.16 0.56
N CYS A 137 11.19 -2.94 0.76
CA CYS A 137 11.23 -3.97 1.79
C CYS A 137 11.17 -3.36 3.20
N GLU A 138 11.93 -2.29 3.42
CA GLU A 138 11.92 -1.54 4.68
C GLU A 138 10.54 -0.94 4.98
N PHE A 139 9.85 -0.42 3.96
CA PHE A 139 8.48 0.08 4.11
C PHE A 139 7.52 -1.00 4.59
N VAL A 140 7.54 -2.17 3.95
CA VAL A 140 6.65 -3.29 4.31
C VAL A 140 6.93 -3.75 5.75
N GLN A 141 8.20 -3.94 6.10
CA GLN A 141 8.58 -4.40 7.43
C GLN A 141 8.20 -3.38 8.51
N LYS A 142 8.52 -2.10 8.29
CA LYS A 142 8.26 -1.05 9.29
C LYS A 142 6.76 -0.78 9.45
N THR A 143 5.98 -0.86 8.37
CA THR A 143 4.52 -0.76 8.43
C THR A 143 3.94 -1.90 9.27
N HIS A 144 4.43 -3.13 9.10
CA HIS A 144 4.01 -4.27 9.91
C HIS A 144 4.32 -4.05 11.40
N ASP A 145 5.56 -3.69 11.74
CA ASP A 145 5.96 -3.50 13.13
C ASP A 145 5.16 -2.39 13.84
N LEU A 146 4.88 -1.28 13.14
CA LEU A 146 4.08 -0.18 13.67
C LEU A 146 2.58 -0.50 13.76
N THR A 147 2.10 -1.44 12.94
CA THR A 147 0.72 -1.96 13.02
C THR A 147 0.49 -2.64 14.36
N ASP A 148 1.39 -3.56 14.73
CA ASP A 148 1.28 -4.29 15.99
C ASP A 148 1.26 -3.32 17.18
N HIS A 149 2.15 -2.32 17.17
CA HIS A 149 2.21 -1.29 18.20
C HIS A 149 0.91 -0.45 18.29
N CYS A 150 0.33 -0.03 17.15
CA CYS A 150 -0.93 0.73 17.17
C CYS A 150 -2.11 -0.08 17.75
N LEU A 151 -2.09 -1.41 17.63
CA LEU A 151 -3.16 -2.27 18.14
C LEU A 151 -2.99 -2.69 19.60
N THR A 152 -1.76 -2.74 20.10
CA THR A 152 -1.47 -3.22 21.47
C THR A 152 -1.42 -2.12 22.50
N ASP A 153 -0.86 -0.95 22.16
CA ASP A 153 -0.81 0.17 23.08
C ASP A 153 -2.04 1.05 22.89
N ALA A 154 -2.60 1.56 23.99
CA ALA A 154 -3.67 2.56 23.94
C ALA A 154 -3.20 3.93 23.39
N SER A 155 -1.98 3.99 22.83
CA SER A 155 -1.40 5.15 22.17
C SER A 155 -2.10 5.37 20.82
N PRO A 156 -2.27 6.63 20.39
CA PRO A 156 -2.87 6.90 19.09
C PRO A 156 -1.94 6.44 17.95
N CYS A 157 -2.55 6.07 16.83
CA CYS A 157 -1.92 5.58 15.59
C CYS A 157 -0.99 6.62 14.89
N GLU A 158 -0.52 7.63 15.61
CA GLU A 158 0.24 8.76 15.11
C GLU A 158 1.62 8.35 14.60
N GLU A 159 2.33 7.44 15.29
CA GLU A 159 3.66 6.99 14.82
C GLU A 159 3.56 6.25 13.48
N LEU A 160 2.53 5.41 13.31
CA LEU A 160 2.22 4.74 12.05
C LEU A 160 1.86 5.74 10.96
N LEU A 161 0.98 6.70 11.25
CA LEU A 161 0.56 7.72 10.28
C LEU A 161 1.72 8.63 9.86
N ASP A 162 2.55 9.07 10.81
CA ASP A 162 3.73 9.90 10.55
C ASP A 162 4.75 9.15 9.69
N PHE A 163 4.99 7.87 9.99
CA PHE A 163 5.83 7.03 9.17
C PHE A 163 5.30 6.88 7.75
N LEU A 164 4.02 6.48 7.58
CA LEU A 164 3.42 6.29 6.26
C LEU A 164 3.44 7.58 5.43
N LEU A 165 3.09 8.72 6.04
CA LEU A 165 3.12 10.03 5.40
C LEU A 165 4.54 10.40 4.96
N THR A 166 5.48 10.34 5.89
CA THR A 166 6.87 10.77 5.65
C THR A 166 7.55 9.89 4.63
N TRP A 167 7.41 8.57 4.76
CA TRP A 167 7.98 7.62 3.81
C TRP A 167 7.38 7.84 2.42
N PHE A 168 6.04 7.86 2.29
CA PHE A 168 5.37 8.03 1.00
C PHE A 168 5.79 9.33 0.31
N ARG A 169 5.71 10.47 1.00
CA ARG A 169 6.07 11.75 0.38
C ARG A 169 7.54 11.82 -0.02
N THR A 170 8.43 11.29 0.81
CA THR A 170 9.87 11.31 0.52
C THR A 170 10.21 10.37 -0.63
N HIS A 171 9.67 9.16 -0.61
CA HIS A 171 9.93 8.14 -1.62
C HIS A 171 9.45 8.60 -3.00
N VAL A 172 8.18 9.04 -3.10
CA VAL A 172 7.62 9.57 -4.36
C VAL A 172 8.41 10.75 -4.90
N ALA A 173 8.69 11.73 -4.04
CA ALA A 173 9.33 12.98 -4.47
C ALA A 173 10.82 12.82 -4.83
N VAL A 174 11.48 11.76 -4.34
CA VAL A 174 12.92 11.59 -4.47
C VAL A 174 13.28 10.36 -5.29
N GLU A 175 12.80 9.18 -4.91
CA GLU A 175 13.22 7.92 -5.53
C GLU A 175 12.45 7.64 -6.82
N ASP A 176 11.13 7.70 -6.79
CA ASP A 176 10.28 7.44 -7.96
C ASP A 176 10.46 8.55 -9.01
N ALA A 177 10.68 9.79 -8.55
CA ALA A 177 11.04 10.91 -9.40
C ALA A 177 12.33 10.66 -10.19
N LYS A 178 13.37 10.06 -9.59
CA LYS A 178 14.61 9.67 -10.30
C LYS A 178 14.32 8.61 -11.36
N LEU A 179 13.50 7.60 -11.04
CA LEU A 179 13.10 6.57 -11.99
C LEU A 179 12.37 7.16 -13.20
N VAL A 180 11.35 7.99 -12.96
CA VAL A 180 10.58 8.63 -14.03
C VAL A 180 11.47 9.53 -14.89
N ALA A 181 12.37 10.31 -14.28
CA ALA A 181 13.32 11.14 -15.00
C ALA A 181 14.28 10.30 -15.88
N PHE A 182 14.80 9.19 -15.34
CA PHE A 182 15.66 8.28 -16.08
C PHE A 182 14.93 7.66 -17.29
N ALA A 183 13.69 7.20 -17.11
CA ALA A 183 12.88 6.64 -18.18
C ALA A 183 12.59 7.66 -19.30
N LYS A 184 12.25 8.91 -18.94
CA LYS A 184 12.06 10.02 -19.90
C LYS A 184 13.32 10.33 -20.70
N GLY A 185 14.49 10.29 -20.04
CA GLY A 185 15.79 10.47 -20.69
C GLY A 185 16.09 9.40 -21.74
N ARG A 186 15.68 8.14 -21.52
CA ARG A 186 15.83 7.06 -22.50
C ARG A 186 14.85 7.19 -23.67
N GLY A 187 13.63 7.64 -23.43
CA GLY A 187 12.62 7.83 -24.50
C GLY A 187 12.96 8.93 -25.51
N SER A 188 13.83 9.87 -25.14
CA SER A 188 14.28 10.96 -26.03
C SER A 188 15.51 10.62 -26.88
N ALA A 189 16.13 9.46 -26.66
CA ALA A 189 17.36 9.03 -27.33
C ALA A 189 17.15 7.95 -28.42
N GLY A 190 15.91 7.80 -28.92
CA GLY A 190 15.52 6.86 -29.97
C GLY A 190 15.13 7.53 -31.28
#